data_AF-A0A9R1M5U7-F1
#
_entry.id   AF-A0A9R1M5U7-F1
#
_cell.length_a   1.000
_cell.length_b   1.000
_cell.length_c   1.000
_cell.angle_alpha   90.00
_cell.angle_beta   90.00
_cell.angle_gamma   90.00
#
_symmetry.space_group_name_H-M   'P 1'
#
loop_
_entity.id
_entity.type
_entity.pdbx_description
1 polymer ?
#
loop_
_entity_poly.entity_id
_entity_poly.type
_entity_poly.pdbx_seq_one_letter_code
_entity_poly.pdbx_strand_id
1 'polypeptide(L)'
;VKDSNGAQVRDSRDKISDKFEFIVQKRGVHRFCFTNKSPYHETIDFDVHVGHYSYFDQHAKDEHFSPLFEQIAKLDEALYNIQFEQHWLEAQTDRQAILNENMSRRAIHKALFESAALIAASVIQVYLLRRLFERKLGTSRV
;
A
#
# COMPACT_ATOMS: atom_id res chain seq x y z
N VAL A 1 -16.06 -17.48 3.06
CA VAL A 1 -15.80 -18.70 2.25
C VAL A 1 -16.53 -19.87 2.85
N LYS A 2 -17.23 -20.65 2.02
CA LYS A 2 -17.87 -21.90 2.41
C LYS A 2 -17.30 -23.06 1.60
N ASP A 3 -17.23 -24.24 2.21
CA ASP A 3 -16.83 -25.48 1.53
C ASP A 3 -17.98 -26.04 0.67
N SER A 4 -17.73 -27.17 0.01
CA SER A 4 -18.73 -27.85 -0.84
C SER A 4 -19.94 -28.39 -0.09
N ASN A 5 -19.81 -28.60 1.23
CA ASN A 5 -20.91 -29.04 2.09
C ASN A 5 -21.65 -27.84 2.70
N GLY A 6 -21.24 -26.61 2.38
CA GLY A 6 -21.80 -25.38 2.93
C GLY A 6 -21.27 -25.00 4.32
N ALA A 7 -20.29 -25.74 4.86
CA ALA A 7 -19.64 -25.40 6.11
C ALA A 7 -18.82 -24.12 5.95
N GLN A 8 -18.81 -23.28 6.99
CA GLN A 8 -18.09 -22.02 6.99
C GLN A 8 -16.58 -22.29 7.14
N VAL A 9 -15.79 -21.95 6.12
CA VAL A 9 -14.32 -22.03 6.16
C VAL A 9 -13.74 -20.73 6.72
N ARG A 10 -14.28 -19.59 6.27
CA ARG A 10 -13.80 -18.26 6.68
C ARG A 10 -14.95 -17.25 6.70
N ASP A 11 -15.02 -16.43 7.74
CA ASP A 11 -15.90 -15.26 7.83
C ASP A 11 -15.06 -14.03 8.19
N SER A 12 -15.13 -12.99 7.36
CA SER A 12 -14.44 -11.71 7.57
C SER A 12 -15.48 -10.60 7.43
N ARG A 13 -15.58 -9.73 8.43
CA ARG A 13 -16.60 -8.67 8.49
C ARG A 13 -15.95 -7.30 8.64
N ASP A 14 -16.60 -6.30 8.03
CA ASP A 14 -16.25 -4.88 8.15
C ASP A 14 -14.77 -4.59 7.79
N LYS A 15 -14.31 -5.21 6.69
CA LYS A 15 -12.97 -5.06 6.13
C LYS A 15 -13.03 -4.38 4.76
N ILE A 16 -12.09 -3.46 4.52
CA ILE A 16 -11.89 -2.80 3.23
C ILE A 16 -10.98 -3.64 2.32
N SER A 17 -10.05 -4.41 2.89
CA SER A 17 -9.17 -5.36 2.20
C SER A 17 -8.84 -6.50 3.15
N ASP A 18 -8.74 -7.73 2.61
CA ASP A 18 -8.37 -8.93 3.35
C ASP A 18 -7.64 -9.90 2.42
N LYS A 19 -6.56 -10.54 2.92
CA LYS A 19 -5.82 -11.61 2.23
C LYS A 19 -5.70 -12.77 3.21
N PHE A 20 -6.09 -13.96 2.79
CA PHE A 20 -6.01 -15.16 3.61
C PHE A 20 -5.74 -16.38 2.75
N GLU A 21 -5.16 -17.39 3.38
CA GLU A 21 -4.94 -18.71 2.81
C GLU A 21 -5.67 -19.76 3.64
N PHE A 22 -6.09 -20.85 3.00
CA PHE A 22 -6.67 -21.99 3.69
C PHE A 22 -6.38 -23.27 2.90
N ILE A 23 -6.26 -24.38 3.61
CA ILE A 23 -6.00 -25.69 3.00
C ILE A 23 -7.34 -26.38 2.72
N VAL A 24 -7.52 -26.83 1.48
CA VAL A 24 -8.69 -27.61 1.08
C VAL A 24 -8.52 -29.06 1.52
N GLN A 25 -9.28 -29.46 2.55
CA GLN A 25 -9.22 -30.81 3.11
C GLN A 25 -9.98 -31.85 2.28
N LYS A 26 -11.01 -31.41 1.55
CA LYS A 26 -11.89 -32.29 0.77
C LYS A 26 -12.09 -31.70 -0.62
N ARG A 27 -12.01 -32.55 -1.64
CA ARG A 27 -12.31 -32.15 -3.02
C ARG A 27 -13.76 -31.64 -3.10
N GLY A 28 -13.93 -30.45 -3.65
CA GLY A 28 -15.26 -29.88 -3.84
C GLY A 28 -15.24 -28.40 -4.22
N VAL A 29 -16.41 -27.91 -4.64
CA VAL A 29 -16.61 -26.51 -5.01
C VAL A 29 -16.62 -25.64 -3.77
N HIS A 30 -15.76 -24.62 -3.73
CA HIS A 30 -15.73 -23.63 -2.66
C HIS A 30 -16.44 -22.35 -3.11
N ARG A 31 -17.22 -21.76 -2.21
CA ARG A 31 -18.00 -20.54 -2.50
C ARG A 31 -17.44 -19.34 -1.77
N PHE A 32 -17.06 -18.34 -2.54
CA PHE A 32 -16.65 -17.01 -2.06
C PHE A 32 -17.86 -16.08 -2.19
N CYS A 33 -18.22 -15.41 -1.09
CA CYS A 33 -19.39 -14.53 -1.04
C CYS A 33 -18.96 -13.18 -0.48
N PHE A 34 -19.35 -12.12 -1.17
CA PHE A 34 -19.18 -10.74 -0.73
C PHE A 34 -20.55 -10.13 -0.46
N THR A 35 -20.67 -9.32 0.58
CA THR A 35 -21.93 -8.70 0.97
C THR A 35 -21.70 -7.21 1.18
N ASN A 36 -22.27 -6.41 0.28
CA ASN A 36 -22.27 -4.97 0.41
C ASN A 36 -23.40 -4.53 1.36
N LYS A 37 -23.04 -3.86 2.46
CA LYS A 37 -24.00 -3.25 3.39
C LYS A 37 -24.26 -1.77 3.08
N SER A 38 -23.47 -1.17 2.20
CA SER A 38 -23.60 0.22 1.78
C SER A 38 -24.81 0.41 0.86
N PRO A 39 -25.52 1.55 0.95
CA PRO A 39 -26.59 1.89 0.01
C PRO A 39 -26.08 2.24 -1.40
N TYR A 40 -24.77 2.39 -1.58
CA TYR A 40 -24.14 2.72 -2.85
C TYR A 40 -23.50 1.47 -3.50
N HIS A 41 -23.34 1.51 -4.83
CA HIS A 41 -22.60 0.48 -5.55
C HIS A 41 -21.12 0.48 -5.16
N GLU A 42 -20.64 -0.69 -4.73
CA GLU A 42 -19.23 -0.92 -4.42
C GLU A 42 -18.64 -1.89 -5.44
N THR A 43 -17.44 -1.56 -5.91
CA THR A 43 -16.66 -2.42 -6.80
C THR A 43 -15.68 -3.23 -5.96
N ILE A 44 -15.64 -4.54 -6.19
CA ILE A 44 -14.76 -5.46 -5.47
C ILE A 44 -13.76 -6.01 -6.49
N ASP A 45 -12.48 -5.77 -6.20
CA ASP A 45 -11.37 -6.45 -6.86
C ASP A 45 -10.99 -7.67 -6.02
N PHE A 46 -11.12 -8.86 -6.59
CA PHE A 46 -10.82 -10.11 -5.90
C PHE A 46 -10.08 -11.07 -6.82
N ASP A 47 -9.08 -11.75 -6.24
CA ASP A 47 -8.31 -12.79 -6.90
C ASP A 47 -8.29 -14.05 -6.03
N VAL A 48 -8.30 -15.22 -6.66
CA VAL A 48 -8.24 -16.52 -5.98
C VAL A 48 -7.19 -17.37 -6.67
N HIS A 49 -6.06 -17.55 -5.99
CA HIS A 49 -5.01 -18.45 -6.42
C HIS A 49 -5.15 -19.82 -5.76
N VAL A 50 -5.12 -20.89 -6.57
CA VAL A 50 -5.12 -22.27 -6.10
C VAL A 50 -3.75 -22.88 -6.36
N GLY A 51 -2.92 -22.96 -5.32
CA GLY A 51 -1.66 -23.69 -5.36
C GLY A 51 -1.91 -25.19 -5.20
N HIS A 52 -1.39 -26.00 -6.13
CA HIS A 52 -1.37 -27.45 -6.00
C HIS A 52 -0.06 -27.84 -5.32
N TYR A 53 -0.08 -28.17 -4.02
CA TYR A 53 1.01 -28.96 -3.46
C TYR A 53 0.87 -30.37 -4.05
N SER A 54 1.68 -30.71 -5.04
CA SER A 54 1.80 -32.06 -5.59
C SER A 54 2.52 -32.98 -4.59
N TYR A 55 1.94 -33.14 -3.41
CA TYR A 55 2.43 -34.05 -2.40
C TYR A 55 1.34 -35.10 -2.13
N PHE A 56 1.64 -36.30 -2.63
CA PHE A 56 1.00 -37.60 -2.40
C PHE A 56 -0.08 -38.09 -3.37
N ASP A 57 0.34 -39.14 -4.10
CA ASP A 57 -0.41 -40.33 -4.52
C ASP A 57 -1.30 -40.28 -5.77
N GLN A 58 -0.72 -40.62 -6.95
CA GLN A 58 -0.88 -41.94 -7.59
C GLN A 58 -0.36 -41.97 -9.05
N HIS A 59 0.75 -42.71 -9.23
CA HIS A 59 1.13 -43.56 -10.38
C HIS A 59 1.13 -43.01 -11.83
N ALA A 60 2.30 -42.93 -12.46
CA ALA A 60 2.79 -43.88 -13.48
C ALA A 60 4.18 -43.46 -14.02
N LYS A 61 5.01 -44.46 -14.34
CA LYS A 61 6.45 -44.43 -14.68
C LYS A 61 6.92 -43.33 -15.65
N ASP A 62 7.99 -42.62 -15.27
CA ASP A 62 9.15 -42.31 -16.12
C ASP A 62 10.35 -41.86 -15.25
N GLU A 63 11.26 -42.79 -14.96
CA GLU A 63 12.32 -42.68 -13.94
C GLU A 63 13.53 -41.81 -14.34
N HIS A 64 13.50 -41.09 -15.46
CA HIS A 64 14.67 -40.29 -15.89
C HIS A 64 14.44 -38.78 -16.07
N PHE A 65 13.20 -38.30 -15.96
CA PHE A 65 12.88 -36.87 -16.12
C PHE A 65 12.34 -36.21 -14.84
N SER A 66 12.04 -37.01 -13.81
CA SER A 66 11.46 -36.58 -12.54
C SER A 66 12.23 -35.49 -11.79
N PRO A 67 13.57 -35.53 -11.62
CA PRO A 67 14.26 -34.49 -10.86
C PRO A 67 14.35 -33.15 -11.60
N LEU A 68 14.26 -33.16 -12.94
CA LEU A 68 14.30 -31.95 -13.76
C LEU A 68 12.94 -31.23 -13.74
N PHE A 69 11.85 -31.97 -13.92
CA PHE A 69 10.50 -31.39 -13.87
C PHE A 69 10.14 -30.88 -12.47
N GLU A 70 10.61 -31.55 -11.40
CA GLU A 70 10.43 -31.08 -10.02
C GLU A 70 11.20 -29.77 -9.77
N GLN A 71 12.40 -29.61 -10.33
CA GLN A 71 13.17 -28.36 -10.25
C GLN A 71 12.55 -27.23 -11.09
N ILE A 72 12.02 -27.54 -12.27
CA ILE A 72 11.33 -26.57 -13.14
C ILE A 72 10.02 -26.11 -12.50
N ALA A 73 9.24 -27.03 -11.93
CA ALA A 73 8.00 -26.69 -11.21
C ALA A 73 8.28 -25.81 -9.98
N LYS A 74 9.35 -26.10 -9.24
CA LYS A 74 9.78 -25.28 -8.09
C LYS A 74 10.29 -23.89 -8.52
N LEU A 75 10.91 -23.78 -9.69
CA LEU A 75 11.36 -22.51 -10.26
C LEU A 75 10.18 -21.68 -10.78
N ASP A 76 9.19 -22.33 -11.40
CA ASP A 76 7.96 -21.69 -11.88
C ASP A 76 7.14 -21.13 -10.70
N GLU A 77 6.99 -21.90 -9.62
CA GLU A 77 6.34 -21.45 -8.38
C GLU A 77 7.09 -20.28 -7.72
N ALA A 78 8.42 -20.34 -7.66
CA ALA A 78 9.24 -19.24 -7.16
C ALA A 78 9.14 -17.98 -8.05
N LEU A 79 9.08 -18.15 -9.37
CA LEU A 79 8.89 -17.06 -10.33
C LEU A 79 7.50 -16.41 -10.20
N TYR A 80 6.45 -17.21 -10.02
CA TYR A 80 5.09 -16.70 -9.76
C TYR A 80 5.02 -15.92 -8.45
N ASN A 81 5.65 -16.42 -7.38
CA ASN A 81 5.66 -15.72 -6.09
C ASN A 81 6.40 -14.37 -6.19
N ILE A 82 7.52 -14.30 -6.94
CA ILE A 82 8.26 -13.06 -7.17
C ILE A 82 7.45 -12.06 -8.00
N GLN A 83 6.76 -12.52 -9.05
CA GLN A 83 5.96 -11.63 -9.89
C GLN A 83 4.76 -11.06 -9.13
N PHE A 84 4.15 -11.88 -8.26
CA PHE A 84 3.10 -11.43 -7.35
C PHE A 84 3.64 -10.39 -6.34
N GLU A 85 4.81 -10.63 -5.74
CA GLU A 85 5.45 -9.66 -4.84
C GLU A 85 5.82 -8.35 -5.55
N GLN A 86 6.29 -8.42 -6.81
CA GLN A 86 6.56 -7.23 -7.62
C GLN A 86 5.31 -6.38 -7.83
N HIS A 87 4.20 -7.00 -8.27
CA HIS A 87 2.95 -6.28 -8.45
C HIS A 87 2.40 -5.71 -7.14
N TRP A 88 2.55 -6.44 -6.03
CA TRP A 88 2.18 -5.94 -4.71
C TRP A 88 3.02 -4.74 -4.27
N LEU A 89 4.35 -4.81 -4.43
CA LEU A 89 5.29 -3.74 -4.09
C LEU A 89 5.05 -2.49 -4.95
N GLU A 90 4.82 -2.66 -6.25
CA GLU A 90 4.53 -1.56 -7.16
C GLU A 90 3.23 -0.83 -6.78
N ALA A 91 2.15 -1.58 -6.52
CA ALA A 91 0.88 -1.03 -6.05
C ALA A 91 1.00 -0.29 -4.70
N GLN A 92 1.88 -0.77 -3.80
CA GLN A 92 2.15 -0.09 -2.53
C GLN A 92 3.00 1.17 -2.71
N THR A 93 3.96 1.14 -3.64
CA THR A 93 4.86 2.26 -3.94
C THR A 93 4.09 3.40 -4.62
N ASP A 94 3.16 3.10 -5.53
CA ASP A 94 2.29 4.09 -6.17
C ASP A 94 1.42 4.84 -5.17
N ARG A 95 0.83 4.12 -4.20
CA ARG A 95 0.06 4.75 -3.12
C ARG A 95 0.95 5.67 -2.26
N GLN A 96 2.16 5.24 -1.95
CA GLN A 96 3.12 6.05 -1.21
C GLN A 96 3.60 7.26 -2.01
N ALA A 97 3.78 7.13 -3.33
CA ALA A 97 4.15 8.22 -4.21
C ALA A 97 3.09 9.32 -4.24
N ILE A 98 1.80 8.97 -4.35
CA ILE A 98 0.68 9.92 -4.32
C ILE A 98 0.62 10.67 -2.98
N LEU A 99 0.82 9.96 -1.86
CA LEU A 99 0.85 10.58 -0.53
C LEU A 99 2.07 11.48 -0.35
N ASN A 100 3.23 11.04 -0.83
CA ASN A 100 4.47 11.79 -0.76
C ASN A 100 4.41 13.06 -1.62
N GLU A 101 3.82 13.00 -2.80
CA GLU A 101 3.61 14.17 -3.67
C GLU A 101 2.70 15.22 -2.99
N ASN A 102 1.58 14.75 -2.41
CA ASN A 102 0.66 15.62 -1.66
C ASN A 102 1.30 16.21 -0.39
N MET A 103 2.12 15.41 0.32
CA MET A 103 2.84 15.86 1.51
C MET A 103 3.95 16.85 1.15
N SER A 104 4.69 16.58 0.08
CA SER A 104 5.77 17.42 -0.46
C SER A 104 5.24 18.81 -0.85
N ARG A 105 4.12 18.88 -1.57
CA ARG A 105 3.53 20.18 -1.95
C ARG A 105 3.15 21.00 -0.72
N ARG A 106 2.52 20.40 0.30
CA ARG A 106 2.17 21.09 1.55
C ARG A 106 3.41 21.53 2.34
N ALA A 107 4.44 20.69 2.39
CA ALA A 107 5.71 21.00 3.05
C ALA A 107 6.42 22.18 2.40
N ILE A 108 6.48 22.22 1.06
CA ILE A 108 7.09 23.33 0.30
C ILE A 108 6.34 24.64 0.56
N HIS A 109 5.00 24.64 0.54
CA HIS A 109 4.22 25.85 0.82
C HIS A 109 4.43 26.37 2.24
N LYS A 110 4.50 25.47 3.24
CA LYS A 110 4.80 25.84 4.63
C LYS A 110 6.19 26.47 4.75
N ALA A 111 7.20 25.84 4.13
CA ALA A 111 8.58 26.35 4.15
C ALA A 111 8.69 27.74 3.47
N LEU A 112 7.98 27.95 2.36
CA LEU A 112 7.93 29.26 1.69
C LEU A 112 7.26 30.33 2.56
N PHE A 113 6.13 30.00 3.20
CA PHE A 113 5.43 30.94 4.08
C PHE A 113 6.28 31.31 5.31
N GLU A 114 6.90 30.32 5.95
CA GLU A 114 7.80 30.52 7.09
C GLU A 114 9.00 31.40 6.70
N SER A 115 9.61 31.13 5.54
CA SER A 115 10.72 31.93 5.01
C SER A 115 10.29 33.38 4.73
N ALA A 116 9.12 33.58 4.11
CA ALA A 116 8.58 34.90 3.83
C ALA A 116 8.28 35.69 5.12
N ALA A 117 7.72 35.02 6.15
CA ALA A 117 7.46 35.61 7.45
C ALA A 117 8.76 36.08 8.14
N LEU A 118 9.83 35.29 8.08
CA LEU A 118 11.14 35.66 8.63
C LEU A 118 11.76 36.86 7.91
N ILE A 119 11.64 36.93 6.58
CA ILE A 119 12.10 38.09 5.80
C ILE A 119 11.32 39.34 6.19
N ALA A 120 9.99 39.24 6.27
CA ALA A 120 9.12 40.35 6.66
C ALA A 120 9.45 40.86 8.07
N ALA A 121 9.60 39.95 9.03
CA ALA A 121 9.99 40.28 10.40
C ALA A 121 11.35 41.00 10.44
N SER A 122 12.33 40.54 9.66
CA SER A 122 13.65 41.16 9.57
C SER A 122 13.58 42.58 9.00
N VAL A 123 12.79 42.80 7.96
CA VAL A 123 12.58 44.14 7.37
C VAL A 123 11.90 45.07 8.36
N ILE A 124 10.85 44.59 9.05
CA ILE A 124 10.14 45.36 10.09
C ILE A 124 11.11 45.76 11.20
N GLN A 125 11.94 44.83 11.67
CA GLN A 125 12.92 45.09 12.71
C GLN A 125 13.91 46.19 12.30
N VAL A 126 14.46 46.13 11.09
CA VAL A 126 15.37 47.17 10.57
C VAL A 126 14.66 48.52 10.44
N TYR A 127 13.43 48.54 9.93
CA TYR A 127 12.64 49.76 9.78
C TYR A 127 12.34 50.42 11.14
N LEU A 128 11.93 49.63 12.13
CA LEU A 128 11.65 50.13 13.48
C LEU A 128 12.91 50.71 14.14
N LEU A 129 14.05 50.04 14.01
CA LEU A 129 15.33 50.55 14.53
C LEU A 129 15.72 51.87 13.87
N ARG A 130 15.70 51.95 12.52
CA ARG A 130 16.01 53.20 11.80
C ARG A 130 15.09 54.35 12.25
N ARG A 131 13.78 54.11 12.30
CA ARG A 131 12.79 55.12 12.71
C ARG A 131 12.99 55.60 14.14
N LEU A 132 13.41 54.72 15.05
CA LEU A 132 13.64 55.06 16.45
C LEU A 132 14.91 55.92 16.63
N PHE A 133 15.99 55.59 15.90
CA PHE A 133 17.21 56.39 15.89
C PHE A 133 17.05 57.76 15.20
N GLU A 134 16.31 57.82 14.07
CA GLU A 134 16.01 59.09 13.39
C GLU A 134 15.19 60.03 14.29
N ARG A 135 14.18 59.51 15.00
CA ARG A 135 13.41 60.31 15.97
C ARG A 135 14.25 60.77 17.16
N LYS A 136 15.11 59.91 17.71
CA LYS A 136 16.01 60.28 18.81
C LYS A 136 17.01 61.38 18.40
N LEU A 137 17.63 61.27 17.22
CA LEU A 137 18.54 62.30 16.68
C LEU A 137 17.83 63.63 16.40
N GLY A 138 16.59 63.61 15.93
CA GLY A 138 15.79 64.81 15.72
C GLY A 138 15.34 65.53 17.00
N THR A 139 15.25 64.80 18.13
CA THR A 139 14.83 65.39 19.42
C THR A 139 16.01 65.87 20.25
N SER A 140 17.23 65.35 20.01
CA SER A 140 18.46 65.76 20.72
C SER A 140 19.22 66.93 20.08
N ARG A 141 18.82 67.41 18.89
CA ARG A 141 19.26 68.70 18.34
C ARG A 141 18.37 69.83 18.86
N VAL A 142 18.47 70.14 20.15
CA VAL A 142 18.04 71.42 20.75
C VAL A 142 19.00 71.76 21.87
#